data_AF-A0A916Y611-F1
#
_entry.id   AF-A0A916Y611-F1
#
_cell.length_a   1.000
_cell.length_b   1.000
_cell.length_c   1.000
_cell.angle_alpha   90.00
_cell.angle_beta   90.00
_cell.angle_gamma   90.00
#
_symmetry.space_group_name_H-M   'P 1'
#
loop_
_entity.id
_entity.type
_entity.pdbx_description
1 polymer ?
#
loop_
_entity_poly.entity_id
_entity_poly.type
_entity_poly.pdbx_seq_one_letter_code
_entity_poly.pdbx_strand_id
1 'polypeptide(L)'
;MEVTKKDVENLIEVRKQNTFLNHLWNVFSRDMSSKGEIKINEIKVWKQNMWNVTFYPIFTFTFNDKNHLTKIKDELNPIAKTFIAILFLAIFYIIIPENLSDFNFNLRSLTILITIIFLIIWLSRVVYKYEKNNQLKEIFEILDIEVEDEDAEKEWSLKNIFIRILTYPFSFFVIAISVWSFFNDGIEGMIRGFFGIVICAIYLYSDIKMIVRAKKTIGNRISNKRQS
;
A
#
# COMPACT_ATOMS: atom_id res chain seq x y z
N MET A 1 24.69 -18.35 -8.06
CA MET A 1 25.15 -17.55 -9.21
C MET A 1 25.43 -16.14 -8.71
N GLU A 2 26.44 -15.41 -9.21
CA GLU A 2 26.72 -14.03 -8.76
C GLU A 2 26.04 -13.01 -9.68
N VAL A 3 25.14 -12.19 -9.15
CA VAL A 3 24.42 -11.15 -9.91
C VAL A 3 25.38 -10.04 -10.33
N THR A 4 25.42 -9.75 -11.63
CA THR A 4 26.28 -8.71 -12.20
C THR A 4 25.51 -7.41 -12.43
N LYS A 5 26.25 -6.32 -12.60
CA LYS A 5 25.69 -5.02 -12.98
C LYS A 5 24.83 -5.10 -14.24
N LYS A 6 25.25 -5.90 -15.23
CA LYS A 6 24.54 -6.03 -16.50
C LYS A 6 23.16 -6.66 -16.34
N ASP A 7 23.02 -7.59 -15.41
CA ASP A 7 21.73 -8.23 -15.10
C ASP A 7 20.74 -7.21 -14.53
N VAL A 8 21.22 -6.33 -13.64
CA VAL A 8 20.40 -5.25 -13.07
C VAL A 8 20.08 -4.17 -14.11
N GLU A 9 20.97 -3.88 -15.06
CA GLU A 9 20.68 -2.94 -16.16
C GLU A 9 19.51 -3.41 -17.03
N ASN A 10 19.31 -4.72 -17.19
CA ASN A 10 18.20 -5.29 -17.95
C ASN A 10 16.84 -5.07 -17.27
N LEU A 11 16.80 -4.72 -15.98
CA LEU A 11 15.56 -4.37 -15.28
C LEU A 11 15.01 -2.99 -15.71
N ILE A 12 15.80 -2.17 -16.41
CA ILE A 12 15.45 -0.80 -16.77
C ILE A 12 14.94 -0.75 -18.21
N GLU A 13 13.67 -0.44 -18.38
CA GLU A 13 13.07 -0.19 -19.70
C GLU A 13 13.39 1.24 -20.18
N VAL A 14 13.34 2.21 -19.27
CA VAL A 14 13.53 3.63 -19.59
C VAL A 14 14.58 4.26 -18.69
N ARG A 15 15.70 4.69 -19.28
CA ARG A 15 16.75 5.42 -18.55
C ARG A 15 16.27 6.82 -18.15
N LYS A 16 16.27 7.10 -16.84
CA LYS A 16 15.92 8.40 -16.25
C LYS A 16 16.80 8.67 -15.03
N GLN A 17 17.07 9.94 -14.75
CA GLN A 17 17.79 10.31 -13.52
C GLN A 17 16.85 10.28 -12.32
N ASN A 18 17.33 9.86 -11.14
CA ASN A 18 16.57 9.97 -9.89
C ASN A 18 16.58 11.44 -9.41
N THR A 19 15.61 12.21 -9.91
CA THR A 19 15.39 13.60 -9.52
C THR A 19 13.93 13.85 -9.17
N PHE A 20 13.69 14.82 -8.31
CA PHE A 20 12.33 15.17 -7.89
C PHE A 20 11.39 15.42 -9.08
N LEU A 21 11.82 16.22 -10.06
CA LEU A 21 11.00 16.56 -11.23
C LEU A 21 10.66 15.34 -12.09
N ASN A 22 11.60 14.40 -12.25
CA ASN A 22 11.33 13.17 -12.99
C ASN A 22 10.30 12.31 -12.26
N HIS A 23 10.39 12.19 -10.94
CA HIS A 23 9.39 11.47 -10.15
C HIS A 23 8.04 12.17 -10.15
N LEU A 24 8.01 13.50 -10.09
CA LEU A 24 6.79 14.30 -10.16
C LEU A 24 6.10 14.09 -11.50
N TRP A 25 6.86 14.20 -12.59
CA TRP A 25 6.34 13.96 -13.93
C TRP A 25 5.83 12.53 -14.09
N ASN A 26 6.53 11.54 -13.52
CA ASN A 26 6.10 10.13 -13.56
C ASN A 26 4.70 9.93 -12.93
N VAL A 27 4.47 10.57 -11.77
CA VAL A 27 3.15 10.57 -11.10
C VAL A 27 2.04 11.17 -12.00
N PHE A 28 2.35 12.22 -12.75
CA PHE A 28 1.37 12.86 -13.65
C PHE A 28 1.18 12.12 -14.97
N SER A 29 2.26 11.66 -15.60
CA SER A 29 2.23 10.95 -16.88
C SER A 29 1.65 9.55 -16.76
N ARG A 30 1.61 8.98 -15.54
CA ARG A 30 1.15 7.62 -15.24
C ARG A 30 1.88 6.56 -16.06
N ASP A 31 3.14 6.83 -16.35
CA ASP A 31 3.97 5.91 -17.12
C ASP A 31 4.51 4.83 -16.18
N MET A 32 3.95 3.63 -16.31
CA MET A 32 4.23 2.48 -15.45
C MET A 32 5.46 1.67 -15.88
N SER A 33 6.17 2.10 -16.94
CA SER A 33 7.42 1.45 -17.36
C SER A 33 8.47 1.47 -16.25
N SER A 34 9.28 0.42 -16.20
CA SER A 34 10.39 0.31 -15.27
C SER A 34 11.48 1.33 -15.61
N LYS A 35 11.78 2.23 -14.68
CA LYS A 35 12.71 3.33 -14.88
C LYS A 35 13.94 3.17 -14.01
N GLY A 36 15.07 3.70 -14.47
CA GLY A 36 16.27 3.64 -13.66
C GLY A 36 17.40 4.56 -14.09
N GLU A 37 18.26 4.83 -13.11
CA GLU A 37 19.48 5.62 -13.23
C GLU A 37 20.69 4.70 -13.09
N ILE A 38 21.63 4.77 -14.04
CA ILE A 38 22.85 3.96 -14.02
C ILE A 38 24.03 4.89 -13.73
N LYS A 39 24.74 4.61 -12.64
CA LYS A 39 26.02 5.21 -12.27
C LYS A 39 27.13 4.17 -12.34
N ILE A 40 28.36 4.57 -12.01
CA ILE A 40 29.54 3.70 -12.09
C ILE A 40 29.40 2.49 -11.16
N ASN A 41 29.15 2.72 -9.86
CA ASN A 41 29.05 1.66 -8.84
C ASN A 41 27.63 1.49 -8.27
N GLU A 42 26.64 2.15 -8.87
CA GLU A 42 25.28 2.19 -8.35
C GLU A 42 24.27 2.18 -9.49
N ILE A 43 23.20 1.39 -9.35
CA ILE A 43 22.02 1.46 -10.21
C ILE A 43 20.80 1.69 -9.33
N LYS A 44 19.96 2.65 -9.72
CA LYS A 44 18.67 2.87 -9.09
C LYS A 44 17.55 2.43 -10.03
N VAL A 45 16.60 1.65 -9.55
CA VAL A 45 15.45 1.16 -10.30
C VAL A 45 14.16 1.47 -9.54
N TRP A 46 13.13 1.92 -10.25
CA TRP A 46 11.80 2.13 -9.70
C TRP A 46 10.72 1.84 -10.73
N LYS A 47 9.60 1.30 -10.26
CA LYS A 47 8.44 0.97 -11.09
C LYS A 47 7.16 1.44 -10.40
N GLN A 48 6.36 2.20 -11.15
CA GLN A 48 5.02 2.59 -10.73
C GLN A 48 4.00 1.55 -11.20
N ASN A 49 2.90 1.45 -10.48
CA ASN A 49 1.70 0.73 -10.87
C ASN A 49 0.46 1.50 -10.38
N MET A 50 -0.72 0.97 -10.70
CA MET A 50 -2.01 1.60 -10.38
C MET A 50 -2.25 1.77 -8.86
N TRP A 51 -1.61 0.95 -8.02
CA TRP A 51 -1.83 0.91 -6.57
C TRP A 51 -0.83 1.76 -5.79
N ASN A 52 0.39 1.91 -6.30
CA ASN A 52 1.51 2.54 -5.61
C ASN A 52 1.85 3.94 -6.16
N VAL A 53 1.03 4.49 -7.07
CA VAL A 53 1.29 5.69 -7.91
C VAL A 53 2.23 6.72 -7.27
N THR A 54 1.88 7.21 -6.09
CA THR A 54 2.70 8.19 -5.35
C THR A 54 3.70 7.55 -4.40
N PHE A 55 3.44 6.35 -3.87
CA PHE A 55 4.15 5.67 -2.78
C PHE A 55 4.88 4.39 -3.22
N TYR A 56 5.67 4.47 -4.28
CA TYR A 56 6.52 3.38 -4.75
C TYR A 56 7.95 3.46 -4.19
N PRO A 57 8.63 2.30 -4.04
CA PRO A 57 10.02 2.24 -3.65
C PRO A 57 10.96 2.57 -4.82
N ILE A 58 12.15 3.06 -4.46
CA ILE A 58 13.31 3.13 -5.33
C ILE A 58 14.33 2.15 -4.78
N PHE A 59 14.68 1.14 -5.56
CA PHE A 59 15.72 0.19 -5.21
C PHE A 59 17.07 0.69 -5.70
N THR A 60 18.06 0.68 -4.82
CA THR A 60 19.45 1.06 -5.10
C THR A 60 20.32 -0.18 -4.96
N PHE A 61 20.93 -0.58 -6.07
CA PHE A 61 21.86 -1.69 -6.19
C PHE A 61 23.29 -1.14 -6.19
N THR A 62 24.14 -1.62 -5.29
CA THR A 62 25.53 -1.21 -5.17
C THR A 62 26.45 -2.34 -5.63
N PHE A 63 27.46 -2.00 -6.44
CA PHE A 63 28.39 -2.95 -7.03
C PHE A 63 29.81 -2.72 -6.51
N ASN A 64 30.60 -3.80 -6.46
CA ASN A 64 32.04 -3.70 -6.22
C ASN A 64 32.80 -3.38 -7.52
N ASP A 65 34.13 -3.26 -7.44
CA ASP A 65 34.99 -2.97 -8.59
C ASP A 65 34.98 -4.07 -9.67
N LYS A 66 34.49 -5.27 -9.33
CA LYS A 66 34.29 -6.39 -10.27
C LYS A 66 32.88 -6.38 -10.88
N ASN A 67 32.08 -5.34 -10.64
CA ASN A 67 30.68 -5.22 -11.06
C ASN A 67 29.74 -6.30 -10.47
N HIS A 68 30.08 -6.88 -9.34
CA HIS A 68 29.21 -7.83 -8.65
C HIS A 68 28.35 -7.10 -7.63
N LEU A 69 27.08 -7.50 -7.54
CA LEU A 69 26.13 -6.94 -6.60
C LEU A 69 26.58 -7.22 -5.17
N THR A 70 26.69 -6.17 -4.36
CA THR A 70 27.08 -6.25 -2.94
C THR A 70 25.95 -5.92 -2.00
N LYS A 71 25.04 -5.03 -2.43
CA LYS A 71 23.99 -4.50 -1.56
C LYS A 71 22.79 -4.03 -2.35
N ILE A 72 21.61 -4.29 -1.79
CA ILE A 72 20.35 -3.69 -2.22
C ILE A 72 19.81 -2.86 -1.05
N LYS A 73 19.43 -1.63 -1.34
CA LYS A 73 18.70 -0.75 -0.41
C LYS A 73 17.42 -0.28 -1.07
N ASP A 74 16.39 -0.04 -0.28
CA ASP A 74 15.19 0.66 -0.75
C ASP A 74 15.08 2.03 -0.09
N GLU A 75 14.51 2.97 -0.82
CA GLU A 75 14.07 4.24 -0.30
C GLU A 75 12.71 4.65 -0.84
N LEU A 76 11.94 5.38 -0.04
CA LEU A 76 10.71 5.99 -0.51
C LEU A 76 11.03 7.09 -1.54
N ASN A 77 10.28 7.14 -2.64
CA ASN A 77 10.50 8.16 -3.66
C ASN A 77 10.31 9.60 -3.12
N PRO A 78 10.97 10.60 -3.72
CA PRO A 78 10.90 11.98 -3.26
C PRO A 78 9.48 12.56 -3.19
N ILE A 79 8.57 12.18 -4.10
CA ILE A 79 7.21 12.72 -4.13
C ILE A 79 6.39 12.25 -2.94
N ALA A 80 6.47 10.95 -2.59
CA ALA A 80 5.83 10.46 -1.38
C ALA A 80 6.38 11.12 -0.11
N LYS A 81 7.69 11.36 -0.02
CA LYS A 81 8.30 12.11 1.11
C LYS A 81 7.71 13.52 1.21
N THR A 82 7.60 14.23 0.09
CA THR A 82 7.00 15.58 0.04
C THR A 82 5.51 15.57 0.34
N PHE A 83 4.75 14.59 -0.16
CA PHE A 83 3.33 14.46 0.12
C PHE A 83 3.06 14.26 1.62
N ILE A 84 3.86 13.42 2.28
CA ILE A 84 3.79 13.24 3.74
C ILE A 84 4.09 14.58 4.44
N ALA A 85 5.11 15.32 4.01
CA ALA A 85 5.44 16.62 4.59
C ALA A 85 4.31 17.65 4.42
N ILE A 86 3.66 17.71 3.25
CA ILE A 86 2.52 18.59 2.99
C ILE A 86 1.34 18.24 3.89
N LEU A 87 1.03 16.95 4.08
CA LEU A 87 -0.02 16.53 5.01
C LEU A 87 0.25 17.00 6.43
N PHE A 88 1.50 16.93 6.90
CA PHE A 88 1.88 17.48 8.21
C PHE A 88 1.74 19.00 8.26
N LEU A 89 2.17 19.73 7.24
CA LEU A 89 2.03 21.20 7.18
C LEU A 89 0.57 21.66 7.14
N ALA A 90 -0.31 20.91 6.46
CA ALA A 90 -1.74 21.21 6.42
C ALA A 90 -2.38 21.18 7.82
N ILE A 91 -1.90 20.30 8.71
CA ILE A 91 -2.35 20.28 10.12
C ILE A 91 -1.99 21.59 10.80
N PHE A 92 -0.74 22.05 10.66
CA PHE A 92 -0.30 23.31 11.27
C PHE A 92 -1.08 24.50 10.74
N TYR A 93 -1.32 24.55 9.43
CA TYR A 93 -2.11 25.62 8.82
C TYR A 93 -3.54 25.69 9.39
N ILE A 94 -4.18 24.54 9.59
CA ILE A 94 -5.55 24.48 10.15
C ILE A 94 -5.58 24.82 11.65
N ILE A 95 -4.49 24.56 12.38
CA ILE A 95 -4.40 24.84 13.83
C ILE A 95 -4.11 26.32 14.12
N ILE A 96 -3.36 26.99 13.25
CA ILE A 96 -2.94 28.39 13.48
C ILE A 96 -4.10 29.34 13.13
N PRO A 97 -4.70 30.04 14.11
CA PRO A 97 -5.74 31.03 13.82
C PRO A 97 -5.13 32.26 13.14
N GLU A 98 -5.90 32.95 12.30
CA GLU A 98 -5.48 34.22 11.69
C GLU A 98 -5.25 35.33 12.73
N ASN A 99 -5.94 35.24 13.88
CA ASN A 99 -5.78 36.16 15.01
C ASN A 99 -5.76 35.37 16.33
N LEU A 100 -4.83 35.70 17.23
CA LEU A 100 -4.67 35.01 18.52
C LEU A 100 -5.90 35.17 19.43
N SER A 101 -6.71 36.21 19.22
CA SER A 101 -7.96 36.44 19.95
C SER A 101 -9.09 35.50 19.53
N ASP A 102 -9.02 34.91 18.34
CA ASP A 102 -10.11 34.15 17.72
C ASP A 102 -9.91 32.64 17.87
N PHE A 103 -9.03 32.23 18.78
CA PHE A 103 -8.73 30.83 19.06
C PHE A 103 -9.92 30.14 19.75
N ASN A 104 -10.95 29.79 18.98
CA ASN A 104 -12.06 28.95 19.39
C ASN A 104 -11.84 27.53 18.84
N PHE A 105 -11.18 26.70 19.66
CA PHE A 105 -10.69 25.40 19.24
C PHE A 105 -11.79 24.35 19.23
N ASN A 106 -12.31 24.01 18.04
CA ASN A 106 -13.22 22.87 17.91
C ASN A 106 -12.42 21.55 17.96
N LEU A 107 -12.16 21.08 19.18
CA LEU A 107 -11.40 19.87 19.49
C LEU A 107 -11.90 18.64 18.70
N ARG A 108 -13.21 18.57 18.44
CA ARG A 108 -13.83 17.49 17.67
C ARG A 108 -13.38 17.50 16.21
N SER A 109 -13.42 18.65 15.54
CA SER A 109 -12.99 18.77 14.14
C SER A 109 -11.50 18.48 13.97
N LEU A 110 -10.67 18.95 14.90
CA LEU A 110 -9.24 18.65 14.86
C LEU A 110 -8.96 17.16 15.07
N THR A 111 -9.64 16.53 16.03
CA THR A 111 -9.47 15.10 16.29
C THR A 111 -9.82 14.28 15.05
N ILE A 112 -10.94 14.60 14.38
CA ILE A 112 -11.34 13.94 13.12
C ILE A 112 -10.26 14.12 12.04
N LEU A 113 -9.74 15.34 11.86
CA LEU A 113 -8.70 15.62 10.88
C LEU A 113 -7.40 14.84 11.16
N ILE A 114 -6.92 14.85 12.41
CA ILE A 114 -5.72 14.12 12.82
C ILE A 114 -5.93 12.61 12.59
N THR A 115 -7.09 12.07 12.94
CA THR A 115 -7.41 10.65 12.70
C THR A 115 -7.39 10.33 11.20
N ILE A 116 -7.98 11.16 10.35
CA ILE A 116 -7.97 10.96 8.89
C ILE A 116 -6.54 10.97 8.35
N ILE A 117 -5.71 11.94 8.74
CA ILE A 117 -4.33 12.03 8.26
C ILE A 117 -3.50 10.85 8.76
N PHE A 118 -3.69 10.44 10.02
CA PHE A 118 -3.05 9.24 10.55
C PHE A 118 -3.44 8.00 9.75
N LEU A 119 -4.72 7.82 9.42
CA LEU A 119 -5.19 6.71 8.59
C LEU A 119 -4.59 6.74 7.17
N ILE A 120 -4.48 7.92 6.56
CA ILE A 120 -3.85 8.08 5.24
C ILE A 120 -2.37 7.68 5.31
N ILE A 121 -1.61 8.20 6.28
CA ILE A 121 -0.18 7.86 6.45
C ILE A 121 -0.01 6.36 6.73
N TRP A 122 -0.85 5.80 7.60
CA TRP A 122 -0.84 4.38 7.92
C TRP A 122 -1.10 3.54 6.67
N LEU A 123 -2.15 3.86 5.91
CA LEU A 123 -2.51 3.16 4.68
C LEU A 123 -1.37 3.23 3.65
N SER A 124 -0.78 4.41 3.45
CA SER A 124 0.36 4.60 2.55
C SER A 124 1.58 3.77 2.96
N ARG A 125 1.86 3.63 4.27
CA ARG A 125 2.96 2.78 4.76
C ARG A 125 2.71 1.30 4.48
N VAL A 126 1.47 0.85 4.66
CA VAL A 126 1.06 -0.53 4.37
C VAL A 126 1.21 -0.83 2.88
N VAL A 127 0.68 0.05 2.01
CA VAL A 127 0.81 -0.08 0.55
C VAL A 127 2.28 -0.09 0.13
N TYR A 128 3.09 0.85 0.64
CA TYR A 128 4.53 0.90 0.36
C TYR A 128 5.24 -0.42 0.73
N LYS A 129 5.00 -0.94 1.94
CA LYS A 129 5.65 -2.17 2.41
C LYS A 129 5.26 -3.38 1.56
N TYR A 130 3.99 -3.47 1.20
CA TYR A 130 3.48 -4.54 0.35
C TYR A 130 4.12 -4.48 -1.03
N GLU A 131 4.07 -3.31 -1.67
CA GLU A 131 4.61 -3.10 -3.00
C GLU A 131 6.12 -3.34 -3.06
N LYS A 132 6.85 -2.84 -2.06
CA LYS A 132 8.28 -3.10 -1.88
C LYS A 132 8.57 -4.59 -1.90
N ASN A 133 7.86 -5.37 -1.09
CA ASN A 133 8.12 -6.80 -1.01
C ASN A 133 7.78 -7.50 -2.33
N ASN A 134 6.72 -7.08 -3.01
CA ASN A 134 6.31 -7.65 -4.29
C ASN A 134 7.34 -7.37 -5.40
N GLN A 135 7.76 -6.12 -5.56
CA GLN A 135 8.76 -5.74 -6.56
C GLN A 135 10.12 -6.36 -6.26
N LEU A 136 10.51 -6.47 -4.99
CA LEU A 136 11.78 -7.09 -4.62
C LEU A 136 11.81 -8.58 -5.00
N LYS A 137 10.69 -9.29 -4.84
CA LYS A 137 10.56 -10.69 -5.29
C LYS A 137 10.63 -10.81 -6.80
N GLU A 138 9.90 -9.97 -7.53
CA GLU A 138 9.95 -9.92 -9.01
C GLU A 138 11.39 -9.67 -9.49
N ILE A 139 12.10 -8.74 -8.85
CA ILE A 139 13.51 -8.46 -9.12
C ILE A 139 14.39 -9.68 -8.83
N PHE A 140 14.20 -10.37 -7.72
CA PHE A 140 14.99 -11.56 -7.37
C PHE A 140 14.75 -12.72 -8.33
N GLU A 141 13.51 -12.93 -8.74
CA GLU A 141 13.14 -13.92 -9.74
C GLU A 141 13.79 -13.62 -11.10
N ILE A 142 13.75 -12.36 -11.56
CA ILE A 142 14.41 -11.95 -12.82
C ILE A 142 15.94 -12.10 -12.73
N LEU A 143 16.52 -11.84 -11.56
CA LEU A 143 17.95 -11.93 -11.32
C LEU A 143 18.43 -13.34 -10.95
N ASP A 144 17.53 -14.34 -10.96
CA ASP A 144 17.80 -15.74 -10.59
C ASP A 144 18.51 -15.86 -9.23
N ILE A 145 18.11 -15.02 -8.28
CA ILE A 145 18.54 -15.09 -6.89
C ILE A 145 17.65 -16.13 -6.22
N GLU A 146 18.23 -17.18 -5.64
CA GLU A 146 17.49 -18.17 -4.85
C GLU A 146 16.70 -17.46 -3.74
N VAL A 147 15.40 -17.30 -3.97
CA VAL A 147 14.44 -16.91 -2.95
C VAL A 147 13.91 -18.22 -2.39
N GLU A 148 14.00 -18.45 -1.09
CA GLU A 148 13.25 -19.54 -0.45
C GLU A 148 11.78 -19.38 -0.87
N ASP A 149 11.26 -20.37 -1.61
CA ASP A 149 9.90 -20.38 -2.12
C ASP A 149 8.92 -20.02 -1.01
N GLU A 150 8.36 -18.80 -1.07
CA GLU A 150 7.21 -18.46 -0.24
C GLU A 150 6.01 -19.24 -0.76
N ASP A 151 5.73 -20.36 -0.09
CA ASP A 151 4.54 -21.22 -0.19
C ASP A 151 3.37 -20.60 -0.97
N ALA A 152 2.95 -21.31 -2.03
CA ALA A 152 1.72 -21.13 -2.81
C ALA A 152 0.63 -20.27 -2.12
N GLU A 153 0.23 -19.19 -2.79
CA GLU A 153 -0.76 -18.17 -2.34
C GLU A 153 -1.51 -18.55 -1.06
N LYS A 154 -0.90 -18.22 0.08
CA LYS A 154 -1.52 -18.41 1.39
C LYS A 154 -2.81 -17.60 1.42
N GLU A 155 -3.91 -18.20 1.85
CA GLU A 155 -5.19 -17.48 2.01
C GLU A 155 -5.09 -16.27 2.96
N TRP A 156 -4.08 -16.30 3.83
CA TRP A 156 -3.58 -15.18 4.62
C TRP A 156 -2.50 -14.38 3.88
N SER A 157 -2.67 -14.16 2.58
CA SER A 157 -1.79 -13.28 1.82
C SER A 157 -1.98 -11.86 2.34
N LEU A 158 -0.90 -11.09 2.35
CA LEU A 158 -0.95 -9.67 2.73
C LEU A 158 -2.03 -8.91 1.93
N LYS A 159 -2.30 -9.35 0.69
CA LYS A 159 -3.38 -8.85 -0.18
C LYS A 159 -4.77 -9.07 0.42
N ASN A 160 -5.09 -10.27 0.91
CA ASN A 160 -6.39 -10.57 1.51
C ASN A 160 -6.56 -9.86 2.86
N ILE A 161 -5.50 -9.76 3.65
CA ILE A 161 -5.49 -9.01 4.91
C ILE A 161 -5.71 -7.51 4.63
N PHE A 162 -5.05 -6.96 3.61
CA PHE A 162 -5.20 -5.58 3.18
C PHE A 162 -6.64 -5.27 2.76
N ILE A 163 -7.23 -6.10 1.90
CA ILE A 163 -8.64 -5.94 1.46
C ILE A 163 -9.56 -5.92 2.68
N ARG A 164 -9.34 -6.81 3.66
CA ARG A 164 -10.16 -6.88 4.89
C ARG A 164 -10.01 -5.66 5.79
N ILE A 165 -8.78 -5.17 6.00
CA ILE A 165 -8.53 -3.96 6.81
C ILE A 165 -9.23 -2.74 6.22
N LEU A 166 -9.37 -2.66 4.89
CA LEU A 166 -10.08 -1.56 4.24
C LEU A 166 -11.60 -1.79 4.21
N THR A 167 -12.04 -2.98 3.78
CA THR A 167 -13.46 -3.26 3.55
C THR A 167 -14.26 -3.48 4.84
N TYR A 168 -13.65 -3.94 5.93
CA TYR A 168 -14.39 -4.15 7.19
C TYR A 168 -14.81 -2.82 7.82
N PRO A 169 -13.90 -1.85 8.08
CA PRO A 169 -14.29 -0.53 8.58
C PRO A 169 -15.24 0.21 7.64
N PHE A 170 -15.02 0.11 6.32
CA PHE A 170 -15.92 0.70 5.33
C PHE A 170 -17.32 0.07 5.39
N SER A 171 -17.42 -1.25 5.54
CA SER A 171 -18.71 -1.94 5.69
C SER A 171 -19.42 -1.52 6.97
N PHE A 172 -18.70 -1.42 8.10
CA PHE A 172 -19.27 -0.91 9.35
C PHE A 172 -19.72 0.56 9.24
N PHE A 173 -18.97 1.38 8.53
CA PHE A 173 -19.33 2.77 8.25
C PHE A 173 -20.62 2.88 7.42
N VAL A 174 -20.72 2.09 6.34
CA VAL A 174 -21.94 2.03 5.52
C VAL A 174 -23.13 1.52 6.33
N ILE A 175 -22.94 0.51 7.17
CA ILE A 175 -23.99 0.01 8.09
C ILE A 175 -24.42 1.12 9.06
N ALA A 176 -23.48 1.88 9.64
CA ALA A 176 -23.79 2.96 10.56
C ALA A 176 -24.61 4.09 9.90
N ILE A 177 -24.22 4.51 8.69
CA ILE A 177 -25.00 5.48 7.89
C ILE A 177 -26.37 4.92 7.55
N SER A 178 -26.42 3.64 7.16
CA SER A 178 -27.68 2.99 6.80
C SER A 178 -28.66 2.96 7.97
N VAL A 179 -28.19 2.62 9.18
CA VAL A 179 -29.00 2.67 10.41
C VAL A 179 -29.43 4.09 10.74
N TRP A 180 -28.57 5.09 10.55
CA TRP A 180 -28.92 6.49 10.75
C TRP A 180 -30.04 6.97 9.81
N SER A 181 -29.99 6.57 8.53
CA SER A 181 -31.01 6.91 7.54
C SER A 181 -32.38 6.27 7.82
N PHE A 182 -32.44 5.15 8.55
CA PHE A 182 -33.73 4.57 8.98
C PHE A 182 -34.53 5.51 9.88
N PHE A 183 -33.86 6.33 10.69
CA PHE A 183 -34.53 7.19 11.67
C PHE A 183 -34.83 8.60 11.15
N ASN A 184 -34.15 9.06 10.09
CA ASN A 184 -34.17 10.47 9.68
C ASN A 184 -34.76 10.74 8.29
N ASP A 185 -34.80 9.76 7.38
CA ASP A 185 -35.03 10.02 5.94
C ASP A 185 -36.34 9.40 5.37
N GLY A 186 -37.28 9.00 6.24
CA GLY A 186 -38.58 8.45 5.83
C GLY A 186 -38.49 7.17 4.98
N ILE A 187 -39.48 6.91 4.11
CA ILE A 187 -39.56 5.67 3.31
C ILE A 187 -38.36 5.53 2.36
N GLU A 188 -37.88 6.62 1.75
CA GLU A 188 -36.69 6.58 0.89
C GLU A 188 -35.42 6.25 1.68
N GLY A 189 -35.31 6.78 2.89
CA GLY A 189 -34.27 6.44 3.87
C GLY A 189 -34.24 4.97 4.24
N MET A 190 -35.42 4.40 4.50
CA MET A 190 -35.58 2.98 4.82
C MET A 190 -35.14 2.09 3.66
N ILE A 191 -35.49 2.43 2.42
CA ILE A 191 -35.08 1.66 1.24
C ILE A 191 -33.55 1.70 1.08
N ARG A 192 -32.93 2.90 1.12
CA ARG A 192 -31.47 3.06 0.99
C ARG A 192 -30.73 2.35 2.13
N GLY A 193 -31.21 2.50 3.36
CA GLY A 193 -30.64 1.84 4.53
C GLY A 193 -30.72 0.31 4.45
N PHE A 194 -31.85 -0.23 3.98
CA PHE A 194 -32.02 -1.66 3.79
C PHE A 194 -31.02 -2.23 2.78
N PHE A 195 -30.90 -1.61 1.59
CA PHE A 195 -29.95 -2.06 0.58
C PHE A 195 -28.49 -1.95 1.04
N GLY A 196 -28.14 -0.86 1.73
CA GLY A 196 -26.80 -0.67 2.30
C GLY A 196 -26.42 -1.76 3.30
N ILE A 197 -27.32 -2.10 4.22
CA ILE A 197 -27.10 -3.16 5.21
C ILE A 197 -27.01 -4.53 4.52
N VAL A 198 -27.92 -4.85 3.60
CA VAL A 198 -27.95 -6.15 2.93
C VAL A 198 -26.67 -6.40 2.13
N ILE A 199 -26.21 -5.43 1.34
CA ILE A 199 -24.98 -5.56 0.55
C ILE A 199 -23.76 -5.79 1.45
N CYS A 200 -23.61 -4.98 2.50
CA CYS A 200 -22.51 -5.14 3.45
C CYS A 200 -22.57 -6.45 4.24
N ALA A 201 -23.77 -6.88 4.65
CA ALA A 201 -23.97 -8.13 5.37
C ALA A 201 -23.63 -9.35 4.51
N ILE A 202 -24.04 -9.36 3.23
CA ILE A 202 -23.70 -10.42 2.27
C ILE A 202 -22.19 -10.51 2.09
N TYR A 203 -21.51 -9.37 1.93
CA TYR A 203 -20.06 -9.33 1.78
C TYR A 203 -19.34 -9.88 3.02
N LEU A 204 -19.65 -9.33 4.21
CA LEU A 204 -19.03 -9.74 5.47
C LEU A 204 -19.28 -11.22 5.77
N TYR A 205 -20.50 -11.71 5.56
CA TYR A 205 -20.84 -13.12 5.75
C TYR A 205 -20.04 -14.02 4.80
N SER A 206 -19.93 -13.65 3.52
CA SER A 206 -19.21 -14.44 2.53
C SER A 206 -17.71 -14.53 2.82
N ASP A 207 -17.09 -13.41 3.23
CA ASP A 207 -15.66 -13.39 3.56
C ASP A 207 -15.36 -14.15 4.85
N ILE A 208 -16.17 -13.99 5.91
CA ILE A 208 -16.03 -14.77 7.15
C ILE A 208 -16.19 -16.27 6.87
N LYS A 209 -17.19 -16.64 6.06
CA LYS A 209 -17.44 -18.05 5.68
C LYS A 209 -16.26 -18.64 4.92
N MET A 210 -15.59 -17.87 4.07
CA MET A 210 -14.37 -18.28 3.37
C MET A 210 -13.25 -18.57 4.38
N ILE A 211 -12.98 -17.66 5.32
CA ILE A 211 -11.96 -17.81 6.39
C ILE A 211 -12.21 -19.06 7.24
N VAL A 212 -13.46 -19.33 7.60
CA VAL A 212 -13.82 -20.48 8.44
C VAL A 212 -13.61 -21.80 7.67
N ARG A 213 -14.00 -21.85 6.40
CA ARG A 213 -13.81 -23.04 5.53
C ARG A 213 -12.33 -23.37 5.32
N ALA A 214 -11.51 -22.35 5.19
CA ALA A 214 -10.07 -22.48 5.04
C ALA A 214 -9.36 -23.06 6.26
N LYS A 215 -9.66 -22.52 7.44
CA LYS A 215 -9.11 -23.03 8.70
C LYS A 215 -9.44 -24.52 8.89
N LYS A 216 -10.65 -24.94 8.52
CA LYS A 216 -11.08 -26.35 8.57
C LYS A 216 -10.26 -27.25 7.63
N THR A 217 -9.95 -26.75 6.44
CA THR A 217 -9.19 -27.49 5.42
C THR A 217 -7.72 -27.65 5.80
N ILE A 218 -7.10 -26.61 6.38
CA ILE A 218 -5.74 -26.65 6.91
C ILE A 218 -5.64 -27.58 8.14
N GLY A 219 -6.62 -27.52 9.04
CA GLY A 219 -6.69 -28.40 10.21
C GLY A 219 -6.73 -29.89 9.84
N ASN A 220 -7.56 -30.26 8.86
CA ASN A 220 -7.65 -31.64 8.37
C ASN A 220 -6.37 -32.13 7.67
N ARG A 221 -5.63 -31.25 6.98
CA ARG A 221 -4.32 -31.61 6.40
C ARG A 221 -3.27 -31.90 7.47
N ILE A 222 -3.25 -31.12 8.55
CA ILE A 222 -2.29 -31.29 9.65
C ILE A 222 -2.59 -32.55 10.47
N SER A 223 -3.87 -32.91 10.67
CA SER A 223 -4.23 -34.15 11.36
C SER A 223 -3.85 -35.40 10.57
N ASN A 224 -4.07 -35.40 9.24
CA ASN A 224 -3.73 -36.54 8.39
C ASN A 224 -2.21 -36.74 8.27
N LYS A 225 -1.41 -35.67 8.33
CA LYS A 225 0.07 -35.75 8.29
C LYS A 225 0.70 -36.24 9.61
N ARG A 226 -0.07 -36.31 10.71
CA ARG A 226 0.38 -36.86 12.01
C ARG A 226 0.00 -38.33 12.21
N GLN A 227 -0.79 -38.90 11.31
CA GLN A 227 -1.23 -40.30 11.33
C GLN A 227 -0.50 -41.18 10.30
N SER A 228 0.41 -40.59 9.51
CA SER A 228 1.36 -41.27 8.61
C SER A 228 2.76 -41.25 9.20
#